data_AF-A0A9X7VWZ6-F1
#
_entry.id   AF-A0A9X7VWZ6-F1
#
_cell.length_a   1.000
_cell.length_b   1.000
_cell.length_c   1.000
_cell.angle_alpha   90.00
_cell.angle_beta   90.00
_cell.angle_gamma   90.00
#
_symmetry.space_group_name_H-M   'P 1'
#
loop_
_entity.id
_entity.type
_entity.pdbx_description
1 polymer ?
#
loop_
_entity_poly.entity_id
_entity_poly.type
_entity_poly.pdbx_seq_one_letter_code
_entity_poly.pdbx_strand_id
1 'polypeptide(L)'
;MYVLLYNRLTGWLWFAIGIWGVFSQNIGDYILVTRPETYVSIALGLLGMFGARVQLRNQVIICTSLTLLNLIILVLASSPVGKALVGPTPLEGVFRFLCTLWGVYCLYNEVRFWIVRQKQAA
;
A
#
# COMPACT_ATOMS: atom_id res chain seq x y z
N MET A 1 -10.37 10.79 8.39
CA MET A 1 -9.61 10.24 9.55
C MET A 1 -9.03 8.85 9.26
N TYR A 2 -9.80 7.94 8.64
CA TYR A 2 -9.33 6.60 8.23
C TYR A 2 -8.17 6.62 7.23
N VAL A 3 -8.17 7.56 6.29
CA VAL A 3 -7.12 7.75 5.28
C VAL A 3 -5.74 8.01 5.90
N LEU A 4 -5.68 8.85 6.94
CA LEU A 4 -4.43 9.13 7.67
C LEU A 4 -3.88 7.89 8.36
N LEU A 5 -4.77 7.13 9.02
CA LEU A 5 -4.41 5.90 9.72
C LEU A 5 -3.89 4.83 8.73
N TYR A 6 -4.58 4.68 7.60
CA TYR A 6 -4.15 3.82 6.51
C TYR A 6 -2.76 4.20 6.00
N ASN A 7 -2.53 5.46 5.62
CA ASN A 7 -1.23 5.92 5.10
C ASN A 7 -0.09 5.67 6.11
N ARG A 8 -0.36 5.90 7.40
CA ARG A 8 0.64 5.68 8.47
C ARG A 8 0.96 4.20 8.64
N LEU A 9 -0.06 3.35 8.83
CA LEU A 9 0.14 1.93 9.13
C LEU A 9 0.67 1.16 7.93
N THR A 10 0.12 1.40 6.74
CA THR A 10 0.65 0.79 5.51
C THR A 10 2.03 1.31 5.16
N GLY A 11 2.30 2.60 5.38
CA GLY A 11 3.64 3.18 5.23
C GLY A 11 4.67 2.49 6.14
N TRP A 12 4.37 2.33 7.43
CA TRP A 12 5.26 1.61 8.35
C TRP A 12 5.41 0.13 8.00
N LEU A 13 4.34 -0.55 7.60
CA LEU A 13 4.37 -1.96 7.20
C LEU A 13 5.32 -2.18 6.02
N TRP A 14 5.11 -1.44 4.92
CA TRP A 14 5.93 -1.58 3.71
C TRP A 14 7.38 -1.16 3.92
N PHE A 15 7.61 -0.13 4.74
CA PHE A 15 8.95 0.28 5.11
C PHE A 15 9.67 -0.78 5.95
N ALA A 16 9.00 -1.39 6.92
CA ALA A 16 9.57 -2.46 7.74
C ALA A 16 9.92 -3.69 6.89
N ILE A 17 9.03 -4.10 5.98
CA ILE A 17 9.28 -5.19 5.03
C ILE A 17 10.46 -4.85 4.11
N GLY A 18 10.50 -3.62 3.60
CA GLY A 18 11.59 -3.13 2.76
C GLY A 18 12.93 -3.09 3.47
N ILE A 19 12.99 -2.54 4.69
CA ILE A 19 14.20 -2.55 5.52
C ILE A 19 14.64 -3.98 5.80
N TRP A 20 13.71 -4.86 6.17
CA TRP A 20 14.04 -6.25 6.43
C TRP A 20 14.65 -6.90 5.19
N GLY A 21 14.09 -6.68 4.00
CA GLY A 21 14.64 -7.17 2.73
C GLY A 21 16.04 -6.66 2.39
N VAL A 22 16.49 -5.54 2.97
CA VAL A 22 17.88 -5.07 2.85
C VAL A 22 18.83 -5.90 3.72
N PHE A 23 18.43 -6.21 4.96
CA PHE A 23 19.25 -6.90 5.94
C PHE A 23 19.22 -8.43 5.79
N SER A 24 18.04 -8.96 5.47
CA SER A 24 17.78 -10.38 5.30
C SER A 24 16.91 -10.54 4.06
N GLN A 25 17.49 -11.09 3.00
CA GLN A 25 16.76 -11.40 1.77
C GLN A 25 15.61 -12.38 2.00
N ASN A 26 15.57 -13.02 3.18
CA ASN A 26 14.53 -13.93 3.61
C ASN A 26 13.84 -13.46 4.91
N ILE A 27 12.51 -13.50 4.95
CA ILE A 27 11.74 -13.50 6.20
C ILE A 27 11.26 -14.94 6.44
N GLY A 28 12.09 -15.71 7.16
CA GLY A 28 11.88 -17.16 7.30
C GLY A 28 11.88 -17.89 5.94
N ASP A 29 11.06 -18.94 5.82
CA ASP A 29 10.85 -19.68 4.55
C ASP A 29 9.69 -19.10 3.70
N TYR A 30 9.04 -18.03 4.19
CA TYR A 30 7.75 -17.57 3.66
C TYR A 30 7.83 -16.33 2.78
N ILE A 31 8.90 -15.52 2.89
CA ILE A 31 9.11 -14.34 2.03
C ILE A 31 10.55 -14.35 1.55
N LEU A 32 10.74 -14.44 0.24
CA LEU A 32 12.01 -14.23 -0.43
C LEU A 32 11.92 -12.86 -1.11
N VAL A 33 12.53 -11.85 -0.49
CA VAL A 33 12.47 -10.48 -0.97
C VAL A 33 13.56 -10.29 -2.01
N THR A 34 13.17 -10.20 -3.28
CA THR A 34 14.12 -9.89 -4.34
C THR A 34 14.59 -8.43 -4.21
N ARG A 35 15.84 -8.15 -4.58
CA ARG A 35 16.40 -6.77 -4.54
C ARG A 35 15.48 -5.69 -5.14
N PRO A 36 14.82 -5.89 -6.31
CA PRO A 36 13.88 -4.89 -6.82
C PRO A 36 12.65 -4.68 -5.93
N GLU A 37 12.09 -5.73 -5.33
CA GLU A 37 10.93 -5.63 -4.42
C GLU A 37 11.28 -4.91 -3.12
N THR A 38 12.52 -5.05 -2.63
CA THR A 38 13.03 -4.29 -1.50
C THR A 38 12.91 -2.78 -1.75
N TYR A 39 13.39 -2.30 -2.90
CA TYR A 39 13.34 -0.88 -3.24
C TYR A 39 11.91 -0.37 -3.44
N VAL A 40 11.04 -1.18 -4.07
CA VAL A 40 9.62 -0.84 -4.24
C VAL A 40 8.93 -0.73 -2.88
N SER A 41 9.19 -1.66 -1.97
CA SER A 41 8.59 -1.67 -0.63
C SER A 41 9.07 -0.49 0.23
N ILE A 42 10.36 -0.15 0.17
CA ILE A 42 10.90 1.05 0.82
C ILE A 42 10.25 2.31 0.25
N ALA A 43 10.16 2.43 -1.08
CA ALA A 43 9.56 3.59 -1.72
C ALA A 43 8.08 3.76 -1.35
N LEU A 44 7.30 2.67 -1.37
CA LEU A 44 5.90 2.66 -0.90
C LEU A 44 5.79 3.05 0.58
N GLY A 45 6.68 2.51 1.41
CA GLY A 45 6.74 2.80 2.83
C GLY A 45 6.98 4.28 3.12
N LEU A 46 7.99 4.86 2.47
CA LEU A 46 8.29 6.29 2.55
C LEU A 46 7.11 7.13 2.06
N LEU A 47 6.49 6.76 0.93
CA LEU A 47 5.35 7.48 0.36
C LEU A 47 4.17 7.50 1.34
N GLY A 48 3.85 6.38 2.01
CA GLY A 48 2.83 6.33 3.06
C GLY A 48 3.17 7.17 4.29
N MET A 49 4.42 7.14 4.75
CA MET A 49 4.88 7.95 5.89
C MET A 49 4.81 9.44 5.60
N PHE A 50 5.28 9.88 4.43
CA PHE A 50 5.16 11.27 4.00
C PHE A 50 3.69 11.65 3.85
N GLY A 51 2.87 10.77 3.28
CA GLY A 51 1.45 11.01 3.10
C GLY A 51 0.69 11.25 4.38
N ALA A 52 1.07 10.60 5.48
CA ALA A 52 0.46 10.84 6.79
C ALA A 52 0.73 12.26 7.36
N ARG A 53 1.70 13.00 6.81
CA ARG A 53 2.10 14.35 7.29
C ARG A 53 1.54 15.51 6.45
N VAL A 54 0.93 15.23 5.31
CA VAL A 54 0.44 16.27 4.38
C VAL A 54 -1.00 16.67 4.68
N GLN A 55 -1.49 17.77 4.09
CA GLN A 55 -2.89 18.19 4.16
C GLN A 55 -3.87 17.10 3.70
N LEU A 56 -5.11 17.14 4.23
CA LEU A 56 -6.17 16.13 3.99
C LEU A 56 -6.35 15.76 2.51
N ARG A 57 -6.35 16.74 1.59
CA ARG A 57 -6.49 16.48 0.15
C ARG A 57 -5.35 15.62 -0.41
N ASN A 58 -4.12 15.88 0.04
CA ASN A 58 -2.95 15.11 -0.39
C ASN A 58 -2.90 13.73 0.28
N GLN A 59 -3.45 13.59 1.49
CA GLN A 59 -3.60 12.28 2.14
C GLN A 59 -4.47 11.33 1.32
N VAL A 60 -5.57 11.83 0.74
CA VAL A 60 -6.46 11.04 -0.12
C VAL A 60 -5.75 10.63 -1.41
N ILE A 61 -5.05 11.56 -2.06
CA ILE A 61 -4.27 11.25 -3.27
C ILE A 61 -3.25 10.14 -3.00
N ILE A 62 -2.57 10.20 -1.86
CA ILE A 62 -1.57 9.20 -1.46
C ILE A 62 -2.22 7.86 -1.11
N CYS A 63 -3.36 7.86 -0.43
CA CYS A 63 -4.10 6.63 -0.18
C CYS A 63 -4.54 5.97 -1.50
N THR A 64 -5.03 6.76 -2.45
CA THR A 64 -5.40 6.28 -3.79
C THR A 64 -4.19 5.71 -4.53
N SER A 65 -3.06 6.40 -4.52
CA SER A 65 -1.85 5.92 -5.21
C SER A 65 -1.32 4.63 -4.59
N LEU A 66 -1.26 4.53 -3.26
CA LEU A 66 -0.87 3.31 -2.56
C LEU A 66 -1.82 2.15 -2.88
N THR A 67 -3.13 2.41 -2.87
CA THR A 67 -4.14 1.38 -3.18
C THR A 67 -4.00 0.88 -4.61
N LEU A 68 -3.85 1.80 -5.58
CA LEU A 68 -3.66 1.45 -6.99
C LEU A 68 -2.35 0.71 -7.22
N LEU A 69 -1.24 1.14 -6.61
CA LEU A 69 0.05 0.46 -6.75
C LEU A 69 -0.01 -0.98 -6.20
N ASN A 70 -0.62 -1.18 -5.03
CA ASN A 70 -0.82 -2.53 -4.49
C ASN A 70 -1.67 -3.41 -5.41
N LEU A 71 -2.75 -2.86 -5.97
CA LEU A 71 -3.62 -3.57 -6.91
C LEU A 71 -2.89 -3.90 -8.22
N ILE A 72 -2.15 -2.94 -8.79
CA ILE A 72 -1.37 -3.15 -10.03
C ILE A 72 -0.34 -4.26 -9.81
N ILE A 73 0.40 -4.23 -8.71
CA ILE A 73 1.39 -5.27 -8.40
C ILE A 73 0.72 -6.63 -8.20
N LEU A 74 -0.44 -6.68 -7.52
CA LEU A 74 -1.22 -7.91 -7.34
C LEU A 74 -1.67 -8.51 -8.68
N VAL A 75 -2.16 -7.67 -9.61
CA VAL A 75 -2.59 -8.09 -10.95
C VAL A 75 -1.40 -8.52 -11.79
N LEU A 76 -0.30 -7.77 -11.77
CA LEU A 76 0.93 -8.12 -12.50
C LEU A 76 1.48 -9.46 -12.02
N ALA A 77 1.54 -9.67 -10.71
CA ALA A 77 1.98 -10.92 -10.08
C ALA A 77 1.14 -12.16 -10.46
N SER A 78 -0.12 -11.96 -10.88
CA SER A 78 -0.98 -13.04 -11.36
C SER A 78 -0.61 -13.50 -12.79
N SER A 79 0.08 -12.66 -13.56
CA SER A 79 0.53 -12.96 -14.91
C SER A 79 1.80 -13.84 -14.89
N PRO A 80 2.01 -14.71 -15.90
CA PRO A 80 3.21 -15.55 -15.98
C PRO A 80 4.51 -14.72 -16.06
N VAL A 81 4.46 -13.56 -16.69
CA VAL A 81 5.59 -12.62 -16.78
C VAL A 81 5.87 -11.96 -15.42
N GLY A 82 4.81 -11.58 -14.69
CA GLY A 82 4.96 -10.99 -13.35
C GLY A 82 5.38 -12.00 -12.29
N LYS A 83 5.02 -13.29 -12.42
CA LYS A 83 5.57 -14.35 -11.55
C LYS A 83 7.08 -14.50 -11.68
N ALA A 84 7.65 -14.22 -12.86
CA ALA A 84 9.09 -14.29 -13.10
C ALA A 84 9.85 -13.03 -12.64
N LEU A 85 9.19 -11.86 -12.65
CA LEU A 85 9.81 -10.55 -12.36
C LEU A 85 9.57 -10.03 -10.94
N VAL A 86 8.39 -10.31 -10.38
CA VAL A 86 7.87 -9.75 -9.13
C VAL A 86 7.11 -10.83 -8.37
N GLY A 87 7.50 -12.11 -8.51
CA GLY A 87 6.75 -13.25 -8.01
C GLY A 87 6.57 -13.16 -6.51
N PRO A 88 5.48 -12.52 -6.03
CA PRO A 88 5.42 -12.16 -4.64
C PRO A 88 5.14 -13.45 -3.92
N THR A 89 5.86 -13.64 -2.84
CA THR A 89 5.57 -14.79 -1.99
C THR A 89 4.11 -14.75 -1.56
N PRO A 90 3.46 -15.91 -1.35
CA PRO A 90 2.02 -15.96 -1.07
C PRO A 90 1.62 -15.05 0.09
N LEU A 91 2.50 -14.87 1.08
CA LEU A 91 2.31 -13.98 2.22
C LEU A 91 2.33 -12.49 1.81
N GLU A 92 3.27 -12.08 0.96
CA GLU A 92 3.33 -10.72 0.42
C GLU A 92 2.10 -10.39 -0.43
N GLY A 93 1.62 -11.36 -1.24
CA GLY A 93 0.36 -11.25 -1.97
C GLY A 93 -0.83 -11.00 -1.05
N VAL A 94 -0.91 -11.71 0.08
CA VAL A 94 -1.96 -11.50 1.09
C VAL A 94 -1.86 -10.08 1.69
N PHE A 95 -0.67 -9.62 2.04
CA PHE A 95 -0.48 -8.26 2.56
C PHE A 95 -0.91 -7.18 1.56
N ARG A 96 -0.54 -7.32 0.28
CA ARG A 96 -0.99 -6.40 -0.78
C ARG A 96 -2.50 -6.42 -0.94
N PHE A 97 -3.12 -7.59 -0.90
CA PHE A 97 -4.57 -7.73 -1.00
C PHE A 97 -5.28 -7.05 0.19
N LEU A 98 -4.82 -7.29 1.41
CA LEU A 98 -5.36 -6.66 2.63
C LEU A 98 -5.20 -5.13 2.60
N CYS A 99 -4.02 -4.64 2.18
CA CYS A 99 -3.79 -3.20 2.01
C CYS A 99 -4.74 -2.62 0.96
N THR A 100 -4.92 -3.29 -0.18
CA THR A 100 -5.83 -2.84 -1.23
C THR A 100 -7.27 -2.76 -0.74
N LEU A 101 -7.75 -3.82 -0.07
CA LEU A 101 -9.11 -3.88 0.46
C LEU A 101 -9.37 -2.78 1.49
N TRP A 102 -8.41 -2.56 2.39
CA TRP A 102 -8.51 -1.49 3.38
C TRP A 102 -8.44 -0.10 2.75
N GLY A 103 -7.56 0.09 1.77
CA GLY A 103 -7.45 1.35 1.02
C GLY A 103 -8.75 1.72 0.32
N VAL A 104 -9.41 0.76 -0.35
CA VAL A 104 -10.73 0.95 -0.97
C VAL A 104 -11.78 1.33 0.07
N TYR A 105 -11.81 0.66 1.23
CA TYR A 105 -12.72 1.02 2.31
C TYR A 105 -12.51 2.45 2.83
N CYS A 106 -11.26 2.86 3.03
CA CYS A 106 -10.91 4.21 3.47
C CYS A 106 -11.36 5.27 2.45
N LEU A 107 -11.11 5.03 1.16
CA LEU A 107 -11.53 5.93 0.08
C LEU A 107 -13.05 6.02 -0.02
N TYR A 108 -13.76 4.90 0.09
CA TYR A 108 -15.22 4.88 0.08
C TYR A 108 -15.82 5.73 1.22
N ASN A 109 -15.29 5.59 2.43
CA ASN A 109 -15.73 6.39 3.58
C ASN A 109 -15.45 7.88 3.40
N GLU A 110 -14.31 8.24 2.81
CA GLU A 110 -13.97 9.63 2.55
C GLU A 110 -14.92 10.25 1.51
N VAL A 111 -15.22 9.52 0.42
CA VAL A 111 -16.20 9.96 -0.59
C VAL A 111 -17.59 10.11 0.03
N ARG A 112 -18.04 9.15 0.85
CA ARG A 112 -19.31 9.24 1.59
C ARG A 112 -19.37 10.48 2.48
N PHE A 113 -18.30 10.77 3.20
CA PHE A 113 -18.21 11.96 4.06
C PHE A 113 -18.34 13.25 3.24
N TRP A 114 -17.69 13.32 2.07
CA TRP A 114 -17.78 14.47 1.17
C TRP A 114 -19.20 14.68 0.63
N ILE A 115 -19.88 13.61 0.21
CA ILE A 115 -21.26 13.67 -0.28
C ILE A 115 -22.21 14.18 0.81
N VAL A 116 -22.09 13.66 2.04
CA VAL A 116 -22.92 14.11 3.17
C VAL A 116 -22.67 15.59 3.47
N ARG A 117 -21.41 16.03 3.48
CA ARG A 117 -21.05 17.42 3.72
C ARG A 117 -21.58 18.37 2.65
N GLN A 118 -21.56 17.96 1.38
CA GLN A 118 -22.14 18.74 0.29
C GLN A 118 -23.67 18.88 0.44
N LYS A 119 -24.37 17.83 0.84
CA LYS A 119 -25.82 17.87 1.08
C LYS A 119 -26.23 18.76 2.24
N GLN A 120 -25.35 18.99 3.22
CA GLN A 120 -25.62 19.88 4.36
C GLN A 120 -25.31 21.35 4.06
N ALA A 121 -24.56 21.63 2.98
CA ALA A 121 -24.17 22.97 2.56
C ALA A 121 -25.04 23.54 1.43
N ALA A 122 -25.95 22.72 0.88
CA ALA A 122 -26.95 23.08 -0.12
C ALA A 122 -28.31 23.22 0.56
#